data_AF-A0ABD0NQY5-F1
#
_entry.id   AF-A0ABD0NQY5-F1
#
_cell.length_a   1.000
_cell.length_b   1.000
_cell.length_c   1.000
_cell.angle_alpha   90.00
_cell.angle_beta   90.00
_cell.angle_gamma   90.00
#
_symmetry.space_group_name_H-M   'P 1'
#
loop_
_entity.id
_entity.type
_entity.pdbx_description
1 polymer ?
#
loop_
_entity_poly.entity_id
_entity_poly.type
_entity_poly.pdbx_seq_one_letter_code
_entity_poly.pdbx_strand_id
1 'polypeptide(L)'
;VKKFRIHVEEGDIVHRLYIRQIIIKVIQFIIIICYTMYYVQHIKFNVSCTVDIEQLTGYHTYHCAHPLATLFKILACFYISLVVVYGLICMYTLYWIISRSLKRYSFESIREESSYSDIPDVKNDFAFMLHMIDQYDPLYSKRFAVFLSEVSENKLRQLNLNNEWTLEKLRQRITKNSQEKLELHLFMLSGIPDTV
;
A
#
# COMPACT_ATOMS: atom_id res chain seq x y z
N VAL A 1 -12.76 13.57 -4.78
CA VAL A 1 -12.40 12.16 -5.07
C VAL A 1 -12.16 11.92 -6.57
N LYS A 2 -13.11 12.25 -7.46
CA LYS A 2 -12.99 12.04 -8.93
C LYS A 2 -11.70 12.59 -9.57
N LYS A 3 -11.33 13.85 -9.27
CA LYS A 3 -10.09 14.48 -9.80
C LYS A 3 -8.81 13.76 -9.33
N PHE A 4 -8.78 13.30 -8.07
CA PHE A 4 -7.67 12.52 -7.53
C PHE A 4 -7.59 11.14 -8.18
N ARG A 5 -8.74 10.47 -8.38
CA ARG A 5 -8.81 9.16 -9.05
C ARG A 5 -8.18 9.21 -10.44
N ILE A 6 -8.60 10.15 -11.29
CA ILE A 6 -8.09 10.28 -12.67
C ILE A 6 -6.57 10.54 -12.66
N HIS A 7 -6.11 11.46 -11.81
CA HIS A 7 -4.69 11.78 -11.71
C HIS A 7 -3.82 10.59 -11.28
N VAL A 8 -4.33 9.75 -10.37
CA VAL A 8 -3.59 8.58 -9.86
C VAL A 8 -3.73 7.37 -10.77
N GLU A 9 -4.87 7.19 -11.46
CA GLU A 9 -5.07 6.11 -12.45
C GLU A 9 -4.15 6.25 -13.67
N GLU A 10 -3.75 7.48 -14.03
CA GLU A 10 -2.74 7.74 -15.08
C GLU A 10 -1.31 7.37 -14.63
N GLY A 11 -1.07 7.35 -13.31
CA GLY A 11 0.19 6.96 -12.70
C GLY A 11 0.36 5.45 -12.58
N ASP A 12 1.57 4.97 -12.84
CA ASP A 12 1.98 3.57 -12.60
C ASP A 12 3.38 3.53 -11.95
N ILE A 13 3.69 4.60 -11.21
CA ILE A 13 5.00 4.87 -10.60
C ILE A 13 5.09 4.14 -9.26
N VAL A 14 4.04 4.20 -8.44
CA VAL A 14 4.04 3.61 -7.08
C VAL A 14 4.18 2.10 -7.16
N HIS A 15 3.37 1.46 -8.01
CA HIS A 15 3.40 0.02 -8.24
C HIS A 15 4.77 -0.44 -8.77
N ARG A 16 5.34 0.26 -9.78
CA ARG A 16 6.68 -0.06 -10.30
C ARG A 16 7.79 0.12 -9.26
N LEU A 17 7.73 1.19 -8.47
CA LEU A 17 8.71 1.42 -7.41
C LEU A 17 8.66 0.32 -6.36
N TYR A 18 7.46 -0.09 -5.95
CA TYR A 18 7.28 -1.14 -4.94
C TYR A 18 7.80 -2.50 -5.42
N ILE A 19 7.46 -2.89 -6.66
CA ILE A 19 8.01 -4.13 -7.26
C ILE A 19 9.54 -4.07 -7.34
N ARG A 20 10.10 -2.94 -7.80
CA ARG A 20 11.55 -2.77 -7.90
C ARG A 20 12.22 -2.85 -6.53
N GLN A 21 11.62 -2.28 -5.49
CA GLN A 21 12.11 -2.37 -4.11
C GLN A 21 12.13 -3.82 -3.60
N ILE A 22 11.06 -4.59 -3.81
CA ILE A 22 11.01 -6.00 -3.39
C ILE A 22 12.07 -6.82 -4.12
N ILE A 23 12.23 -6.63 -5.44
CA ILE A 23 13.25 -7.34 -6.22
C ILE A 23 14.66 -7.04 -5.67
N ILE A 24 14.98 -5.77 -5.41
CA ILE A 24 16.27 -5.38 -4.83
C ILE A 24 16.48 -6.01 -3.45
N LYS A 25 15.45 -6.00 -2.59
CA LYS A 25 15.52 -6.63 -1.25
C LYS A 25 15.78 -8.14 -1.33
N VAL A 26 15.13 -8.84 -2.26
CA VAL A 26 15.33 -10.29 -2.45
C VAL A 26 16.75 -10.58 -2.96
N ILE A 27 17.27 -9.79 -3.91
CA ILE A 27 18.66 -9.93 -4.39
C ILE A 27 19.65 -9.69 -3.24
N GLN A 28 19.46 -8.62 -2.46
CA GLN A 28 20.30 -8.33 -1.29
C GLN A 28 20.26 -9.45 -0.26
N PHE A 29 19.09 -10.01 0.02
CA PHE A 29 18.93 -11.16 0.91
C PHE A 29 19.76 -12.37 0.45
N ILE A 30 19.70 -12.73 -0.84
CA ILE A 30 20.47 -13.85 -1.40
C ILE A 30 21.97 -13.61 -1.23
N ILE A 31 22.45 -12.41 -1.58
CA ILE A 31 23.87 -12.05 -1.46
C ILE A 31 24.34 -12.15 0.00
N ILE A 32 23.58 -11.59 0.95
CA ILE A 32 23.94 -11.61 2.37
C ILE A 32 23.99 -13.03 2.90
N ILE A 33 23.01 -13.89 2.59
CA ILE A 33 22.99 -15.28 3.05
C ILE A 33 24.16 -16.07 2.45
N CYS A 34 24.37 -16.02 1.14
CA CYS A 34 25.47 -16.73 0.50
C CYS A 34 26.83 -16.30 1.06
N TYR A 35 27.04 -14.99 1.22
CA TYR A 35 28.27 -14.44 1.78
C TYR A 35 28.45 -14.90 3.24
N THR A 36 27.46 -14.66 4.11
CA THR A 36 27.62 -14.95 5.54
C THR A 36 27.74 -16.45 5.82
N MET A 37 26.99 -17.31 5.13
CA MET A 37 27.12 -18.77 5.30
C MET A 37 28.51 -19.28 4.92
N TYR A 38 29.12 -18.72 3.87
CA TYR A 38 30.48 -19.09 3.46
C TYR A 38 31.51 -18.65 4.52
N TYR A 39 31.50 -17.37 4.92
CA TYR A 39 32.50 -16.84 5.85
C TYR A 39 32.38 -17.37 7.29
N VAL A 40 31.19 -17.75 7.75
CA VAL A 40 31.01 -18.34 9.09
C VAL A 40 31.81 -19.63 9.27
N GLN A 41 32.01 -20.41 8.22
CA GLN A 41 32.81 -21.64 8.27
C GLN A 41 34.31 -21.36 8.47
N HIS A 42 34.78 -20.17 8.09
CA HIS A 42 36.17 -19.76 8.26
C HIS A 42 36.49 -19.25 9.68
N ILE A 43 35.49 -18.97 10.51
CA ILE A 43 35.68 -18.50 11.89
C ILE A 43 36.09 -19.70 12.77
N LYS A 44 37.37 -19.73 13.17
CA LYS A 44 37.96 -20.79 14.00
C LYS A 44 38.63 -20.20 15.23
N PHE A 45 38.62 -20.97 16.34
CA PHE A 45 39.27 -20.58 17.58
C PHE A 45 40.79 -20.69 17.49
N ASN A 46 41.32 -21.76 16.88
CA ASN A 46 42.76 -21.92 16.66
C ASN A 46 43.11 -21.55 15.23
N VAL A 47 44.10 -20.67 15.08
CA VAL A 47 44.66 -20.24 13.79
C VAL A 47 46.15 -20.53 13.80
N SER A 48 46.62 -21.31 12.83
CA SER A 48 48.05 -21.51 12.60
C SER A 48 48.58 -20.39 11.74
N CYS A 49 49.44 -19.54 12.29
CA CYS A 49 50.05 -18.41 11.60
C CYS A 49 51.48 -18.77 11.20
N THR A 50 51.73 -18.86 9.90
CA THR A 50 53.08 -18.95 9.32
C THR A 50 53.50 -17.55 8.88
N VAL A 51 54.49 -16.98 9.56
CA VAL A 51 54.95 -15.60 9.32
C VAL A 51 56.47 -15.60 9.22
N ASP A 52 57.00 -14.89 8.22
CA ASP A 52 58.43 -14.83 7.90
C ASP A 52 59.18 -13.89 8.86
N ILE A 53 59.20 -14.23 10.15
CA ILE A 53 59.90 -13.50 11.22
C ILE A 53 60.96 -14.35 11.92
N GLU A 54 61.39 -15.44 11.28
CA GLU A 54 62.33 -16.42 11.81
C GLU A 54 63.64 -15.79 12.29
N GLN A 55 64.16 -14.77 11.59
CA GLN A 55 65.38 -14.07 11.97
C GLN A 55 65.27 -13.29 13.30
N LEU A 56 64.06 -12.94 13.72
CA LEU A 56 63.81 -12.13 14.91
C LEU A 56 63.44 -12.99 16.13
N THR A 57 62.67 -14.05 15.92
CA THR A 57 62.05 -14.85 16.98
C THR A 57 62.53 -16.29 17.03
N GLY A 58 63.20 -16.79 15.99
CA GLY A 58 63.69 -18.17 15.88
C GLY A 58 62.60 -19.22 15.57
N TYR A 59 61.34 -18.82 15.37
CA TYR A 59 60.23 -19.72 15.07
C TYR A 59 59.54 -19.34 13.75
N HIS A 60 59.21 -20.33 12.93
CA HIS A 60 58.52 -20.15 11.65
C HIS A 60 56.98 -20.28 11.75
N THR A 61 56.47 -21.05 12.73
CA THR A 61 55.04 -21.35 12.86
C THR A 61 54.51 -21.04 14.27
N TYR A 62 53.40 -20.32 14.34
CA TYR A 62 52.73 -19.92 15.59
C TYR A 62 51.31 -20.48 15.65
N HIS A 63 50.91 -20.98 16.83
CA HIS A 63 49.52 -21.34 17.09
C HIS A 63 48.86 -20.21 17.90
N CYS A 64 47.96 -19.46 17.25
CA CYS A 64 47.24 -18.35 17.86
C CYS A 64 45.82 -18.77 18.24
N ALA A 65 45.40 -18.40 19.46
CA ALA A 65 44.02 -18.54 19.91
C ALA A 65 43.26 -17.23 19.68
N HIS A 66 42.12 -17.31 18.99
CA HIS A 66 41.18 -16.22 18.78
C HIS A 66 39.95 -16.41 19.70
N PRO A 67 39.99 -15.90 20.95
CA PRO A 67 38.96 -16.21 21.97
C PRO A 67 37.56 -15.70 21.59
N LEU A 68 37.48 -14.63 20.80
CA LEU A 68 36.21 -14.08 20.32
C LEU A 68 35.55 -14.93 19.21
N ALA A 69 36.25 -15.91 18.63
CA ALA A 69 35.74 -16.75 17.55
C ALA A 69 34.41 -17.42 17.92
N THR A 70 34.31 -17.96 19.14
CA THR A 70 33.12 -18.66 19.62
C THR A 70 31.93 -17.70 19.71
N LEU A 71 32.15 -16.49 20.25
CA LEU A 71 31.12 -15.47 20.38
C LEU A 71 30.64 -14.99 19.00
N PHE A 72 31.55 -14.68 18.08
CA PHE A 72 31.20 -14.29 16.71
C PHE A 72 30.43 -15.37 15.97
N LYS A 73 30.77 -16.64 16.19
CA LYS A 73 30.05 -17.76 15.58
C LYS A 73 28.60 -17.84 16.09
N ILE A 74 28.38 -17.65 17.38
CA ILE A 74 27.02 -17.61 17.98
C ILE A 74 26.23 -16.42 17.41
N LEU A 75 26.81 -15.23 17.40
CA LEU A 75 26.18 -14.03 16.85
C LEU A 75 25.86 -14.19 15.36
N ALA A 76 26.77 -14.77 14.58
CA ALA A 76 26.55 -14.98 13.16
C ALA A 76 25.45 -16.02 12.89
N CYS A 77 25.39 -17.11 13.66
CA CYS A 77 24.27 -18.06 13.60
C CYS A 77 22.93 -17.38 13.92
N PHE A 78 22.88 -16.53 14.94
CA PHE A 78 21.68 -15.78 15.28
C PHE A 78 21.27 -14.79 14.18
N TYR A 79 22.25 -14.07 13.62
CA TYR A 79 22.04 -13.15 12.51
C TYR A 79 21.50 -13.88 11.27
N ILE A 80 22.07 -15.03 10.90
CA ILE A 80 21.59 -15.85 9.78
C ILE A 80 20.13 -16.24 10.01
N SER A 81 19.76 -16.69 11.22
CA SER A 81 18.37 -17.02 11.55
C SER A 81 17.41 -15.85 11.36
N LEU A 82 17.79 -14.64 11.81
CA LEU A 82 16.98 -13.42 11.61
C LEU A 82 16.82 -13.08 10.13
N VAL A 83 17.92 -13.13 9.36
CA VAL A 83 17.91 -12.82 7.93
C VAL A 83 17.07 -13.84 7.16
N VAL A 84 17.10 -15.13 7.54
CA VAL A 84 16.25 -16.16 6.93
C VAL A 84 14.76 -15.86 7.17
N VAL A 85 14.35 -15.52 8.39
CA VAL A 85 12.95 -15.15 8.68
C VAL A 85 12.55 -13.92 7.85
N TYR A 86 13.41 -12.90 7.78
CA TYR A 86 13.18 -11.73 6.95
C TYR A 86 13.05 -12.08 5.46
N GLY A 87 13.91 -12.97 4.95
CA GLY A 87 13.88 -13.46 3.58
C GLY A 87 12.60 -14.21 3.25
N LEU A 88 12.11 -15.06 4.16
CA LEU A 88 10.84 -15.77 3.99
C LEU A 88 9.66 -14.80 3.86
N ILE A 89 9.63 -13.74 4.67
CA ILE A 89 8.62 -12.69 4.56
C ILE A 89 8.71 -11.98 3.21
N CYS A 90 9.93 -11.61 2.77
CA CYS A 90 10.12 -10.96 1.47
C CYS A 90 9.69 -11.86 0.30
N MET A 91 10.04 -13.15 0.34
CA MET A 91 9.63 -14.14 -0.67
C MET A 91 8.12 -14.33 -0.68
N TYR A 92 7.47 -14.36 0.47
CA TYR A 92 6.01 -14.40 0.56
C TYR A 92 5.38 -13.16 -0.08
N THR A 93 5.89 -11.95 0.21
CA THR A 93 5.37 -10.73 -0.41
C THR A 93 5.60 -10.69 -1.92
N LEU A 94 6.74 -11.20 -2.40
CA LEU A 94 7.03 -11.33 -3.84
C LEU A 94 6.10 -12.34 -4.51
N TYR A 95 5.82 -13.47 -3.86
CA TYR A 95 4.88 -14.45 -4.35
C TYR A 95 3.46 -13.87 -4.42
N TRP A 96 3.04 -13.16 -3.38
CA TRP A 96 1.73 -12.51 -3.31
C TRP A 96 1.54 -11.49 -4.44
N ILE A 97 2.55 -10.64 -4.70
CA ILE A 97 2.48 -9.61 -5.75
C ILE A 97 2.48 -10.19 -7.17
N ILE A 98 3.11 -11.36 -7.38
CA ILE A 98 3.12 -12.04 -8.68
C ILE A 98 1.83 -12.85 -8.89
N SER A 99 1.36 -13.53 -7.84
CA SER A 99 0.17 -14.40 -7.89
C SER A 99 -1.12 -13.59 -8.09
N ARG A 100 -1.22 -12.41 -7.45
CA ARG A 100 -2.39 -11.54 -7.58
C ARG A 100 -2.16 -10.47 -8.64
N SER A 101 -3.08 -10.35 -9.61
CA SER A 101 -3.05 -9.27 -10.60
C SER A 101 -3.40 -7.93 -9.94
N LEU A 102 -2.39 -7.24 -9.39
CA LEU A 102 -2.56 -6.00 -8.63
C LEU A 102 -2.85 -4.77 -9.49
N LYS A 103 -2.79 -4.90 -10.83
CA LYS A 103 -3.12 -3.82 -11.78
C LYS A 103 -4.62 -3.54 -11.88
N ARG A 104 -5.47 -4.43 -11.37
CA ARG A 104 -6.93 -4.25 -11.36
C ARG A 104 -7.48 -4.58 -9.98
N TYR A 105 -8.33 -3.71 -9.45
CA TYR A 105 -9.07 -3.94 -8.23
C TYR A 105 -10.56 -3.85 -8.56
N SER A 106 -11.28 -4.95 -8.35
CA SER A 106 -12.74 -5.00 -8.49
C SER A 106 -13.39 -5.01 -7.12
N PHE A 107 -14.47 -4.24 -6.97
CA PHE A 107 -15.25 -4.14 -5.74
C PHE A 107 -16.35 -5.23 -5.68
N GLU A 108 -16.10 -6.42 -6.23
CA GLU A 108 -17.12 -7.46 -6.44
C GLU A 108 -17.81 -7.87 -5.12
N SER A 109 -17.03 -8.14 -4.07
CA SER A 109 -17.56 -8.51 -2.75
C SER A 109 -18.41 -7.40 -2.13
N ILE A 110 -18.05 -6.14 -2.36
CA ILE A 110 -18.80 -4.99 -1.86
C ILE A 110 -20.07 -4.77 -2.68
N ARG A 111 -20.05 -5.09 -3.98
CA ARG A 111 -21.24 -5.02 -4.85
C ARG A 111 -22.25 -6.14 -4.58
N GLU A 112 -21.79 -7.30 -4.13
CA GLU A 112 -22.67 -8.38 -3.66
C GLU A 112 -23.30 -8.05 -2.31
N GLU A 113 -22.50 -7.49 -1.38
CA GLU A 113 -22.99 -7.17 -0.02
C GLU A 113 -23.83 -5.89 0.02
N SER A 114 -23.52 -4.92 -0.86
CA SER A 114 -24.22 -3.63 -0.92
C SER A 114 -25.01 -3.51 -2.20
N SER A 115 -26.25 -3.00 -2.13
CA SER A 115 -27.14 -2.78 -3.28
C SER A 115 -26.62 -1.72 -4.29
N TYR A 116 -25.34 -1.32 -4.23
CA TYR A 116 -24.73 -0.35 -5.12
C TYR A 116 -24.01 -1.06 -6.27
N SER A 117 -24.71 -1.24 -7.40
CA SER A 117 -24.15 -1.84 -8.62
C SER A 117 -23.14 -0.95 -9.35
N ASP A 118 -23.18 0.36 -9.08
CA ASP A 118 -22.57 1.38 -9.94
C ASP A 118 -21.13 1.76 -9.54
N ILE A 119 -20.49 0.95 -8.71
CA ILE A 119 -19.12 1.20 -8.24
C ILE A 119 -18.15 0.85 -9.38
N PRO A 120 -17.32 1.82 -9.87
CA PRO A 120 -16.41 1.56 -10.97
C PRO A 120 -15.18 0.74 -10.53
N ASP A 121 -14.76 -0.21 -11.37
CA ASP A 121 -13.49 -0.90 -11.21
C ASP A 121 -12.31 0.04 -11.42
N VAL A 122 -11.27 -0.12 -10.59
CA VAL A 122 -10.10 0.75 -10.61
C VAL A 122 -8.87 0.04 -11.17
N LYS A 123 -7.97 0.81 -11.80
CA LYS A 123 -6.78 0.31 -12.50
C LYS A 123 -5.48 0.96 -11.96
N ASN A 124 -4.35 0.33 -12.28
CA ASN A 124 -2.98 0.83 -12.08
C ASN A 124 -2.62 1.13 -10.61
N ASP A 125 -1.97 2.28 -10.33
CA ASP A 125 -1.47 2.63 -8.98
C ASP A 125 -2.59 2.71 -7.94
N PHE A 126 -3.78 3.17 -8.33
CA PHE A 126 -4.89 3.28 -7.40
C PHE A 126 -5.45 1.90 -7.01
N ALA A 127 -5.53 0.98 -7.97
CA ALA A 127 -5.89 -0.42 -7.70
C ALA A 127 -4.88 -1.08 -6.76
N PHE A 128 -3.59 -0.85 -6.98
CA PHE A 128 -2.52 -1.35 -6.13
C PHE A 128 -2.65 -0.83 -4.69
N MET A 129 -2.87 0.48 -4.52
CA MET A 129 -3.06 1.07 -3.19
C MET A 129 -4.30 0.54 -2.48
N LEU A 130 -5.41 0.35 -3.20
CA LEU A 130 -6.62 -0.25 -2.65
C LEU A 130 -6.37 -1.69 -2.17
N HIS A 131 -5.69 -2.53 -2.96
CA HIS A 131 -5.30 -3.88 -2.54
C HIS A 131 -4.46 -3.87 -1.25
N MET A 132 -3.57 -2.88 -1.08
CA MET A 132 -2.78 -2.75 0.15
C MET A 132 -3.64 -2.34 1.36
N ILE A 133 -4.57 -1.40 1.18
CA ILE A 133 -5.48 -0.95 2.24
C ILE A 133 -6.46 -2.06 2.62
N ASP A 134 -6.95 -2.81 1.64
CA ASP A 134 -7.88 -3.93 1.84
C ASP A 134 -7.24 -5.05 2.67
N GLN A 135 -5.94 -5.30 2.48
CA GLN A 135 -5.18 -6.25 3.30
C GLN A 135 -4.97 -5.75 4.75
N TYR A 136 -5.01 -4.44 4.98
CA TYR A 136 -4.86 -3.84 6.31
C TYR A 136 -6.18 -3.85 7.09
N ASP A 137 -7.24 -3.29 6.50
CA ASP A 137 -8.59 -3.31 7.08
C ASP A 137 -9.65 -3.14 5.97
N PRO A 138 -10.50 -4.15 5.73
CA PRO A 138 -11.53 -4.13 4.68
C PRO A 138 -12.64 -3.10 4.94
N LEU A 139 -12.75 -2.55 6.16
CA LEU A 139 -13.74 -1.52 6.46
C LEU A 139 -13.42 -0.21 5.74
N TYR A 140 -12.14 0.08 5.49
CA TYR A 140 -11.74 1.25 4.72
C TYR A 140 -12.14 1.13 3.25
N SER A 141 -11.89 -0.01 2.61
CA SER A 141 -12.29 -0.25 1.23
C SER A 141 -13.82 -0.17 1.08
N LYS A 142 -14.58 -0.72 2.04
CA LYS A 142 -16.05 -0.64 2.08
C LYS A 142 -16.58 0.80 2.19
N ARG A 143 -16.06 1.59 3.14
CA ARG A 143 -16.46 3.00 3.29
C ARG A 143 -16.08 3.83 2.08
N PHE A 144 -14.90 3.58 1.54
CA PHE A 144 -14.40 4.30 0.37
C PHE A 144 -15.21 4.00 -0.90
N ALA A 145 -15.65 2.75 -1.07
CA ALA A 145 -16.50 2.33 -2.18
C ALA A 145 -17.83 3.10 -2.21
N VAL A 146 -18.44 3.39 -1.05
CA VAL A 146 -19.66 4.21 -0.97
C VAL A 146 -19.39 5.61 -1.54
N PHE A 147 -18.28 6.26 -1.19
CA PHE A 147 -17.94 7.59 -1.73
C PHE A 147 -17.64 7.62 -3.23
N LEU A 148 -17.34 6.48 -3.83
CA LEU A 148 -17.14 6.34 -5.27
C LEU A 148 -18.45 6.13 -6.04
N SER A 149 -19.54 5.77 -5.36
CA SER A 149 -20.84 5.50 -5.98
C SER A 149 -21.53 6.80 -6.39
N GLU A 150 -21.91 6.91 -7.67
CA GLU A 150 -22.66 8.05 -8.21
C GLU A 150 -24.04 8.20 -7.57
N VAL A 151 -24.68 7.08 -7.19
CA VAL A 151 -25.96 7.08 -6.45
C VAL A 151 -25.82 7.76 -5.10
N SER A 152 -24.71 7.51 -4.39
CA SER A 152 -24.45 8.15 -3.09
C SER A 152 -24.26 9.67 -3.24
N GLU A 153 -23.57 10.09 -4.31
CA GLU A 153 -23.33 11.50 -4.63
C GLU A 153 -24.64 12.21 -4.96
N ASN A 154 -25.53 11.57 -5.74
CA ASN A 154 -26.85 12.09 -6.05
C ASN A 154 -27.73 12.24 -4.80
N LYS A 155 -27.76 11.22 -3.92
CA LYS A 155 -28.47 11.31 -2.62
C LYS A 155 -27.92 12.44 -1.75
N LEU A 156 -26.60 12.60 -1.70
CA LEU A 156 -25.96 13.67 -0.92
C LEU A 156 -26.25 15.06 -1.51
N ARG A 157 -26.26 15.17 -2.84
CA ARG A 157 -26.65 16.40 -3.55
C ARG A 157 -28.11 16.75 -3.29
N GLN A 158 -29.03 15.78 -3.29
CA GLN A 158 -30.44 16.00 -2.92
C GLN A 158 -30.58 16.46 -1.46
N LEU A 159 -29.89 15.83 -0.51
CA LEU A 159 -29.88 16.26 0.89
C LEU A 159 -29.33 17.68 1.06
N ASN A 160 -28.25 18.02 0.35
CA ASN A 160 -27.70 19.38 0.39
C ASN A 160 -28.65 20.40 -0.25
N LEU A 161 -29.30 20.05 -1.37
CA LEU A 161 -30.35 20.86 -1.99
C LEU A 161 -31.50 21.12 -1.01
N ASN A 162 -32.02 20.08 -0.35
CA ASN A 162 -33.10 20.22 0.62
C ASN A 162 -32.70 21.06 1.84
N ASN A 163 -31.44 20.97 2.27
CA ASN A 163 -30.91 21.78 3.38
C ASN A 163 -30.68 23.24 3.00
N GLU A 164 -30.19 23.51 1.78
CA GLU A 164 -29.98 24.86 1.28
C GLU A 164 -31.30 25.57 0.94
N TRP A 165 -32.26 24.83 0.37
CA TRP A 165 -33.57 25.31 -0.09
C TRP A 165 -34.67 24.97 0.91
N THR A 166 -34.65 25.65 2.05
CA THR A 166 -35.77 25.59 3.00
C THR A 166 -37.02 26.26 2.42
N LEU A 167 -38.21 25.86 2.91
CA LEU A 167 -39.51 26.42 2.52
C LEU A 167 -39.56 27.95 2.58
N GLU A 168 -38.83 28.56 3.51
CA GLU A 168 -38.74 30.02 3.66
C GLU A 168 -38.02 30.70 2.50
N LYS A 169 -36.88 30.15 2.06
CA LYS A 169 -36.14 30.67 0.90
C LYS A 169 -36.88 30.44 -0.41
N LEU A 170 -37.62 29.33 -0.51
CA LEU A 170 -38.50 29.08 -1.65
C LEU A 170 -39.62 30.11 -1.69
N ARG A 171 -40.31 30.37 -0.56
CA ARG A 171 -41.36 31.40 -0.47
C ARG A 171 -40.88 32.80 -0.81
N GLN A 172 -39.66 33.16 -0.42
CA GLN A 172 -39.06 34.46 -0.77
C GLN A 172 -38.80 34.66 -2.27
N ARG A 173 -38.71 33.59 -3.06
CA ARG A 173 -38.51 33.64 -4.51
C ARG A 173 -39.76 33.37 -5.33
N ILE A 174 -40.91 33.13 -4.68
CA ILE A 174 -42.19 33.06 -5.37
C ILE A 174 -42.60 34.47 -5.76
N THR A 175 -42.69 34.73 -7.06
CA THR A 175 -43.14 36.02 -7.62
C THR A 175 -44.52 35.85 -8.23
N LYS A 176 -45.36 36.89 -8.13
CA LYS A 176 -46.68 36.90 -8.78
C LYS A 176 -46.51 37.40 -10.21
N ASN A 177 -46.95 36.59 -11.17
CA ASN A 177 -47.00 36.98 -12.58
C ASN A 177 -48.11 38.02 -12.81
N SER A 178 -48.14 38.68 -13.98
CA SER A 178 -49.12 39.70 -14.38
C SER A 178 -50.58 39.19 -14.45
N GLN A 179 -50.79 37.89 -14.24
CA GLN A 179 -52.09 37.21 -14.14
C GLN A 179 -52.41 36.72 -12.71
N GLU A 180 -51.73 37.26 -11.68
CA GLU A 180 -51.84 36.87 -10.25
C GLU A 180 -51.49 35.41 -9.91
N LYS A 181 -51.01 34.63 -10.87
CA LYS A 181 -50.51 33.26 -10.62
C LYS A 181 -49.13 33.32 -9.95
N LEU A 182 -48.94 32.46 -8.95
CA LEU A 182 -47.67 32.27 -8.25
C LEU A 182 -46.75 31.45 -9.15
N GLU A 183 -45.63 32.03 -9.57
CA GLU A 183 -44.63 31.34 -10.38
C GLU A 183 -43.30 31.28 -9.62
N LEU A 184 -42.69 30.09 -9.64
CA LEU A 184 -41.35 29.86 -9.10
C LEU A 184 -40.37 29.88 -10.29
N HIS A 185 -39.53 30.91 -10.38
CA HIS A 185 -38.49 30.95 -11.42
C HIS A 185 -37.41 29.90 -11.13
N LEU A 186 -37.54 28.71 -11.73
CA LEU A 186 -36.63 27.57 -11.59
C LEU A 186 -35.23 27.77 -12.19
N PHE A 187 -35.01 28.86 -12.93
CA PHE A 187 -33.78 29.11 -13.70
C PHE A 187 -32.50 29.23 -12.85
N MET A 188 -32.63 29.39 -11.53
CA MET A 188 -31.51 29.48 -10.58
C MET A 188 -31.38 28.26 -9.65
N LEU A 189 -32.26 27.25 -9.79
CA LEU A 189 -32.19 26.05 -8.97
C LEU A 189 -31.25 25.02 -9.63
N SER A 190 -30.30 24.50 -8.87
CA SER A 190 -29.41 23.40 -9.30
C SER A 190 -30.13 22.03 -9.37
N GLY A 191 -31.42 21.97 -9.03
CA GLY A 191 -32.28 20.78 -9.03
C GLY A 191 -33.61 21.06 -8.32
N ILE A 192 -34.60 20.18 -8.49
CA ILE A 192 -35.89 20.28 -7.80
C ILE A 192 -35.77 19.57 -6.44
N PRO A 193 -36.05 20.22 -5.30
CA PRO A 193 -36.05 19.58 -4.00
C PRO A 193 -37.22 18.59 -3.89
N ASP A 194 -37.01 17.46 -3.20
CA ASP A 194 -38.02 16.39 -3.05
C ASP A 194 -39.22 16.83 -2.16
N THR A 195 -39.13 17.99 -1.52
CA THR A 195 -40.16 18.55 -0.63
C THR A 195 -41.24 19.35 -1.36
N VAL A 196 -41.19 19.41 -2.69
CA VAL A 196 -42.15 20.14 -3.55
C VAL A 196 -43.11 19.17 -4.23
#